data_AF-H1KVS8-F1
#
_entry.id   AF-H1KVS8-F1
#
_cell.length_a   1.000
_cell.length_b   1.000
_cell.length_c   1.000
_cell.angle_alpha   90.00
_cell.angle_beta   90.00
_cell.angle_gamma   90.00
#
_symmetry.space_group_name_H-M   'P 1'
#
loop_
_entity.id
_entity.type
_entity.pdbx_description
1 polymer ?
#
loop_
_entity_poly.entity_id
_entity_poly.type
_entity_poly.pdbx_seq_one_letter_code
_entity_poly.pdbx_strand_id
1 'polypeptide(L)'
;MKGSAKAAGRSKDETTAPPEAPVSEDDRRIRTLILAELDRRGARPVARRTLALIAEGFVEPADGVPGYRIVDRTGTVRLRGEAGAGVPLTLHDLVDELREQHAPLFLPPAPEPEPEPARDTIADVRAAGARFVETQSALARSLANTSAERSRALASAASETVEGWR
;
A
#
# COMPACT_ATOMS: atom_id res chain seq x y z
N MET A 1 -28.47 -6.91 80.93
CA MET A 1 -27.62 -5.73 80.62
C MET A 1 -26.53 -6.20 79.66
N LYS A 2 -26.69 -6.03 78.33
CA LYS A 2 -26.34 -4.88 77.45
C LYS A 2 -24.84 -4.57 77.34
N GLY A 3 -24.36 -4.53 76.08
CA GLY A 3 -23.04 -4.07 75.60
C GLY A 3 -22.37 -5.18 74.76
N SER A 4 -22.43 -5.27 73.41
CA SER A 4 -22.37 -4.33 72.28
C SER A 4 -21.08 -3.52 72.17
N ALA A 5 -20.17 -3.95 71.28
CA ALA A 5 -19.39 -3.11 70.35
C ALA A 5 -18.57 -4.05 69.43
N LYS A 6 -18.95 -4.27 68.17
CA LYS A 6 -18.81 -3.42 66.97
C LYS A 6 -17.50 -3.72 66.23
N ALA A 7 -17.64 -4.57 65.21
CA ALA A 7 -16.65 -4.79 64.16
C ALA A 7 -16.39 -3.49 63.40
N ALA A 8 -15.12 -3.10 63.26
CA ALA A 8 -14.69 -2.06 62.35
C ALA A 8 -14.32 -2.73 61.02
N GLY A 9 -15.27 -2.73 60.07
CA GLY A 9 -14.98 -2.96 58.68
C GLY A 9 -14.06 -1.86 58.17
N ARG A 10 -12.91 -2.25 57.61
CA ARG A 10 -12.09 -1.34 56.82
C ARG A 10 -12.78 -1.18 55.47
N SER A 11 -13.36 0.00 55.28
CA SER A 11 -13.89 0.46 54.00
C SER A 11 -12.80 0.36 52.95
N LYS A 12 -13.08 -0.47 51.95
CA LYS A 12 -12.35 -0.56 50.70
C LYS A 12 -12.73 0.70 49.93
N ASP A 13 -11.90 1.74 50.02
CA ASP A 13 -11.95 2.86 49.09
C ASP A 13 -11.54 2.30 47.73
N GLU A 14 -12.56 1.88 47.00
CA GLU A 14 -12.49 1.54 45.60
C GLU A 14 -12.25 2.85 44.86
N THR A 15 -10.97 3.20 44.73
CA THR A 15 -10.48 4.21 43.80
C THR A 15 -11.07 3.89 42.43
N THR A 16 -12.22 4.51 42.16
CA THR A 16 -12.89 4.45 40.87
C THR A 16 -11.95 5.17 39.93
N ALA A 17 -11.16 4.39 39.17
CA ALA A 17 -10.40 4.93 38.06
C ALA A 17 -11.37 5.76 37.21
N PRO A 18 -11.03 7.02 36.83
CA PRO A 18 -11.88 7.79 35.96
C PRO A 18 -12.19 6.94 34.71
N PRO A 19 -13.43 6.99 34.18
CA PRO A 19 -13.73 6.30 32.93
C PRO A 19 -12.72 6.77 31.88
N GLU A 20 -12.01 5.83 31.25
CA GLU A 20 -11.07 6.12 30.16
C GLU A 20 -11.79 7.03 29.17
N ALA A 21 -11.36 8.29 29.09
CA ALA A 21 -11.95 9.24 28.16
C ALA A 21 -11.83 8.64 26.76
N PRO A 22 -12.89 8.69 25.93
CA PRO A 22 -12.83 8.15 24.59
C PRO A 22 -11.69 8.81 23.83
N VAL A 23 -10.81 7.98 23.24
CA VAL A 23 -9.68 8.42 22.42
C VAL A 23 -10.19 9.41 21.37
N SER A 24 -9.57 10.60 21.32
CA SER A 24 -10.01 11.70 20.46
C SER A 24 -9.92 11.32 18.98
N GLU A 25 -10.68 12.01 18.14
CA GLU A 25 -10.64 11.78 16.69
C GLU A 25 -9.24 12.09 16.11
N ASP A 26 -8.58 13.12 16.62
CA ASP A 26 -7.21 13.47 16.25
C ASP A 26 -6.21 12.39 16.64
N ASP A 27 -6.31 11.82 17.85
CA ASP A 27 -5.43 10.73 18.27
C ASP A 27 -5.60 9.49 17.37
N ARG A 28 -6.83 9.18 16.96
CA ARG A 28 -7.11 8.09 16.02
C ARG A 28 -6.50 8.37 14.65
N ARG A 29 -6.67 9.58 14.13
CA ARG A 29 -6.10 10.02 12.85
C ARG A 29 -4.58 9.96 12.89
N ILE A 30 -3.96 10.47 13.94
CA ILE A 30 -2.50 10.45 14.15
C ILE A 30 -2.00 9.01 14.22
N ARG A 31 -2.66 8.14 14.99
CA ARG A 31 -2.33 6.70 15.03
C ARG A 31 -2.37 6.06 13.65
N THR A 32 -3.37 6.37 12.82
CA THR A 32 -3.44 5.87 11.44
C THR A 32 -2.26 6.35 10.60
N LEU A 33 -1.86 7.63 10.73
CA LEU A 33 -0.71 8.18 10.01
C LEU A 33 0.61 7.53 10.44
N ILE A 34 0.80 7.32 11.75
CA ILE A 34 1.96 6.63 12.32
C ILE A 34 2.04 5.20 11.78
N LEU A 35 0.95 4.44 11.86
CA LEU A 35 0.91 3.06 11.37
C LEU A 35 1.23 2.98 9.87
N ALA A 36 0.71 3.92 9.07
CA ALA A 36 0.98 3.98 7.65
C ALA A 36 2.47 4.29 7.34
N GLU A 37 3.12 5.17 8.10
CA GLU A 37 4.56 5.43 7.93
C GLU A 37 5.41 4.22 8.38
N LEU A 38 5.05 3.57 9.49
CA LEU A 38 5.72 2.35 9.94
C LEU A 38 5.64 1.23 8.89
N ASP A 39 4.47 1.05 8.26
CA ASP A 39 4.29 0.07 7.19
C ASP A 39 5.14 0.42 5.97
N ARG A 40 5.16 1.70 5.56
CA ARG A 40 6.02 2.18 4.46
C ARG A 40 7.51 1.92 4.72
N ARG A 41 7.95 2.02 5.97
CA ARG A 41 9.36 1.79 6.37
C ARG A 41 9.68 0.34 6.70
N GLY A 42 8.74 -0.58 6.49
CA GLY A 42 8.96 -2.02 6.67
C GLY A 42 9.04 -2.44 8.13
N ALA A 43 8.27 -1.82 9.03
CA ALA A 43 8.12 -2.31 10.39
C ALA A 43 7.63 -3.77 10.39
N ARG A 44 8.22 -4.63 11.23
CA ARG A 44 7.77 -6.02 11.35
C ARG A 44 6.35 -6.07 11.92
N PRO A 45 5.46 -6.96 11.42
CA PRO A 45 4.08 -7.04 11.90
C PRO A 45 3.94 -7.18 13.41
N VAL A 46 4.82 -7.98 14.04
CA VAL A 46 4.85 -8.20 15.50
C VAL A 46 5.26 -6.95 16.29
N ALA A 47 6.09 -6.08 15.72
CA ALA A 47 6.59 -4.87 16.37
C ALA A 47 5.71 -3.64 16.12
N ARG A 48 4.79 -3.72 15.13
CA ARG A 48 3.97 -2.60 14.65
C ARG A 48 3.23 -1.87 15.78
N ARG A 49 2.60 -2.61 16.68
CA ARG A 49 1.85 -2.02 17.81
C ARG A 49 2.77 -1.31 18.79
N THR A 50 3.88 -1.93 19.14
CA THR A 50 4.86 -1.37 20.09
C THR A 50 5.51 -0.12 19.54
N LEU A 51 5.96 -0.15 18.27
CA LEU A 51 6.54 1.02 17.61
C LEU A 51 5.54 2.18 17.51
N ALA A 52 4.27 1.89 17.24
CA ALA A 52 3.23 2.91 17.22
C ALA A 52 3.05 3.57 18.61
N LEU A 53 3.07 2.79 19.70
CA LEU A 53 3.00 3.34 21.06
C LEU A 53 4.21 4.23 21.40
N ILE A 54 5.41 3.82 20.98
CA ILE A 54 6.61 4.64 21.18
C ILE A 54 6.47 5.95 20.39
N ALA A 55 6.07 5.88 19.11
CA ALA A 55 5.90 7.05 18.26
C ALA A 55 4.82 8.00 18.80
N GLU A 56 3.68 7.49 19.28
CA GLU A 56 2.60 8.29 19.89
C GLU A 56 3.12 9.15 21.06
N GLY A 57 4.12 8.69 21.82
CA GLY A 57 4.73 9.46 22.90
C GLY A 57 5.52 10.71 22.45
N PHE A 58 5.77 10.87 21.16
CA PHE A 58 6.49 12.00 20.58
C PHE A 58 5.63 12.80 19.58
N VAL A 59 4.34 12.51 19.45
CA VAL A 59 3.46 13.16 18.47
C VAL A 59 2.29 13.81 19.20
N GLU A 60 2.13 15.11 19.02
CA GLU A 60 0.99 15.85 19.54
C GLU A 60 0.09 16.35 18.40
N PRO A 61 -1.24 16.40 18.61
CA PRO A 61 -2.14 17.15 17.75
C PRO A 61 -1.70 18.61 17.64
N ALA A 62 -1.84 19.18 16.44
CA ALA A 62 -1.55 20.57 16.20
C ALA A 62 -2.49 21.12 15.12
N ASP A 63 -2.78 22.40 15.17
CA ASP A 63 -3.57 23.06 14.13
C ASP A 63 -2.80 23.16 12.81
N GLY A 64 -3.53 23.21 11.69
CA GLY A 64 -2.97 23.33 10.35
C GLY A 64 -2.54 21.99 9.74
N VAL A 65 -1.79 22.05 8.64
CA VAL A 65 -1.28 20.85 7.94
C VAL A 65 0.14 20.56 8.45
N PRO A 66 0.47 19.32 8.90
CA PRO A 66 -0.25 18.06 8.69
C PRO A 66 -1.25 17.65 9.80
N GLY A 67 -1.54 18.54 10.74
CA GLY A 67 -2.45 18.30 11.85
C GLY A 67 -1.79 17.60 13.05
N TYR A 68 -0.46 17.61 13.10
CA TYR A 68 0.35 17.09 14.20
C TYR A 68 1.72 17.79 14.22
N ARG A 69 2.43 17.68 15.34
CA ARG A 69 3.82 18.11 15.51
C ARG A 69 4.62 17.05 16.28
N ILE A 70 5.91 16.93 15.96
CA ILE A 70 6.82 16.04 16.67
C ILE A 70 7.43 16.80 17.85
N VAL A 71 7.26 16.28 19.06
CA VAL A 71 7.74 16.87 20.31
C VAL A 71 8.79 16.00 20.98
N ASP A 72 9.58 16.59 21.86
CA ASP A 72 10.45 15.85 22.76
C ASP A 72 9.71 15.47 24.06
N ARG A 73 10.43 14.82 24.98
CA ARG A 73 9.92 14.43 26.31
C ARG A 73 9.45 15.60 27.18
N THR A 74 9.76 16.83 26.82
CA THR A 74 9.34 18.05 27.53
C THR A 74 8.13 18.73 26.86
N GLY A 75 7.67 18.21 25.73
CA GLY A 75 6.62 18.81 24.90
C GLY A 75 7.15 19.89 23.95
N THR A 76 8.46 20.08 23.85
CA THR A 76 9.05 21.07 22.93
C THR A 76 9.11 20.51 21.53
N VAL A 77 8.71 21.30 20.53
CA VAL A 77 8.75 20.89 19.11
C VAL A 77 10.18 20.60 18.70
N ARG A 78 10.41 19.39 18.17
CA ARG A 78 11.72 18.97 17.69
C ARG A 78 11.95 19.50 16.28
N LEU A 79 13.15 20.04 16.05
CA LEU A 79 13.59 20.58 14.76
C LEU A 79 14.79 19.80 14.22
N ARG A 80 14.84 19.62 12.91
CA ARG A 80 16.00 19.12 12.16
C ARG A 80 16.86 20.31 11.74
N GLY A 81 18.17 20.24 12.01
CA GLY A 81 19.14 21.28 11.68
C GLY A 81 19.62 22.07 12.90
N GLU A 82 20.39 23.13 12.68
CA GLU A 82 20.92 23.95 13.77
C GLU A 82 19.84 24.80 14.46
N ALA A 83 20.06 25.09 15.74
CA ALA A 83 19.13 25.85 16.57
C ALA A 83 18.86 27.24 15.96
N GLY A 84 17.59 27.53 15.67
CA GLY A 84 17.13 28.82 15.14
C GLY A 84 16.80 28.85 13.64
N ALA A 85 17.22 27.85 12.87
CA ALA A 85 16.89 27.73 11.44
C ALA A 85 16.35 26.33 11.05
N GLY A 86 16.09 25.48 12.05
CA GLY A 86 15.67 24.10 11.82
C GLY A 86 14.24 23.97 11.30
N VAL A 87 14.03 22.96 10.47
CA VAL A 87 12.70 22.57 9.96
C VAL A 87 12.05 21.63 10.98
N PRO A 88 10.75 21.78 11.30
CA PRO A 88 10.06 20.83 12.18
C PRO A 88 10.22 19.38 11.71
N LEU A 89 10.50 18.46 12.64
CA LEU A 89 10.54 17.04 12.30
C LEU A 89 9.17 16.58 11.79
N THR A 90 9.21 15.63 10.88
CA THR A 90 8.05 14.93 10.33
C THR A 90 7.94 13.51 10.91
N LEU A 91 6.81 12.84 10.70
CA LEU A 91 6.68 11.40 11.04
C LEU A 91 7.74 10.54 10.33
N HIS A 92 8.10 10.91 9.10
CA HIS A 92 9.15 10.23 8.35
C HIS A 92 10.49 10.26 9.09
N ASP A 93 10.83 11.43 9.63
CA ASP A 93 12.07 11.65 10.37
C ASP A 93 12.06 10.89 11.71
N LEU A 94 10.93 10.95 12.43
CA LEU A 94 10.74 10.18 13.65
C LEU A 94 10.87 8.67 13.41
N VAL A 95 10.30 8.14 12.33
CA VAL A 95 10.39 6.71 12.03
C VAL A 95 11.79 6.31 11.57
N ASP A 96 12.54 7.18 10.88
CA ASP A 96 13.96 6.94 10.62
C ASP A 96 14.76 6.82 11.92
N GLU A 97 14.54 7.72 12.87
CA GLU A 97 15.18 7.64 14.19
C GLU A 97 14.82 6.34 14.92
N LEU A 98 13.54 5.94 14.89
CA LEU A 98 13.10 4.67 15.48
C LEU A 98 13.76 3.47 14.79
N ARG A 99 13.97 3.53 13.48
CA ARG A 99 14.64 2.47 12.72
C ARG A 99 16.11 2.38 13.07
N GLU A 100 16.79 3.51 13.25
CA GLU A 100 18.18 3.54 13.72
C GLU A 100 18.32 2.96 15.13
N GLN A 101 17.44 3.37 16.05
CA GLN A 101 17.47 2.93 17.45
C GLN A 101 17.01 1.49 17.66
N HIS A 102 16.10 1.01 16.81
CA HIS A 102 15.45 -0.29 16.95
C HIS A 102 15.52 -1.13 15.67
N ALA A 103 16.67 -1.14 15.01
CA ALA A 103 16.88 -1.81 13.71
C ALA A 103 16.33 -3.25 13.63
N PRO A 104 16.44 -4.13 14.65
CA PRO A 104 15.88 -5.49 14.60
C PRO A 104 14.35 -5.54 14.43
N LEU A 105 13.63 -4.48 14.79
CA LEU A 105 12.17 -4.40 14.67
C LEU A 105 11.69 -4.04 13.25
N PHE A 106 12.62 -3.72 12.36
CA PHE A 106 12.35 -3.44 10.96
C PHE A 106 12.85 -4.59 10.09
N LEU A 107 12.21 -4.75 8.93
CA LEU A 107 12.71 -5.63 7.89
C LEU A 107 13.99 -5.02 7.30
N PRO A 108 14.98 -5.84 6.93
CA PRO A 108 16.11 -5.33 6.16
C PRO A 108 15.59 -4.68 4.87
N PRO A 109 16.29 -3.67 4.34
CA PRO A 109 15.94 -3.12 3.04
C PRO A 109 15.84 -4.26 2.03
N ALA A 110 14.78 -4.25 1.22
CA ALA A 110 14.64 -5.23 0.17
C ALA A 110 15.90 -5.18 -0.71
N PRO A 111 16.48 -6.33 -1.10
CA PRO A 111 17.60 -6.32 -2.03
C PRO A 111 17.18 -5.56 -3.29
N GLU A 112 18.06 -4.71 -3.80
CA GLU A 112 17.84 -4.06 -5.08
C GLU A 112 17.60 -5.15 -6.14
N PRO A 113 16.55 -5.03 -6.98
CA PRO A 113 16.32 -6.01 -8.03
C PRO A 113 17.55 -6.04 -8.94
N GLU A 114 18.05 -7.24 -9.22
CA GLU A 114 19.13 -7.40 -10.20
C GLU A 114 18.70 -6.74 -11.51
N PRO A 115 19.60 -5.99 -12.18
CA PRO A 115 19.26 -5.30 -13.41
C PRO A 115 18.79 -6.35 -14.42
N GLU A 116 17.53 -6.23 -14.88
CA GLU A 116 17.04 -7.08 -15.97
C GLU A 116 17.99 -6.94 -17.16
N PRO A 117 18.30 -8.05 -17.87
CA PRO A 117 19.13 -7.96 -19.06
C PRO A 117 18.48 -6.96 -20.03
N ALA A 118 19.30 -6.06 -20.56
CA ALA A 118 18.83 -4.99 -21.43
C ALA A 118 18.01 -5.57 -22.58
N ARG A 119 16.68 -5.35 -22.54
CA ARG A 119 15.79 -5.77 -23.62
C ARG A 119 15.97 -4.83 -24.79
N ASP A 120 16.29 -5.39 -25.96
CA ASP A 120 16.25 -4.64 -27.20
C ASP A 120 14.78 -4.46 -27.63
N THR A 121 14.18 -3.38 -27.13
CA THR A 121 12.79 -3.01 -27.41
C THR A 121 12.50 -2.92 -28.92
N ILE A 122 13.49 -2.57 -29.74
CA ILE A 122 13.34 -2.47 -31.19
C ILE A 122 13.26 -3.87 -31.80
N ALA A 123 14.09 -4.81 -31.34
CA ALA A 123 14.02 -6.20 -31.75
C ALA A 123 12.67 -6.83 -31.35
N ASP A 124 12.16 -6.53 -30.16
CA ASP A 124 10.88 -7.06 -29.67
C ASP A 124 9.68 -6.57 -30.49
N VAL A 125 9.63 -5.27 -30.79
CA VAL A 125 8.58 -4.68 -31.64
C VAL A 125 8.66 -5.25 -33.06
N ARG A 126 9.87 -5.44 -33.61
CA ARG A 126 10.06 -6.07 -34.91
C ARG A 126 9.55 -7.51 -34.92
N ALA A 127 9.88 -8.28 -33.89
CA ALA A 127 9.42 -9.66 -33.76
C ALA A 127 7.89 -9.75 -33.60
N ALA A 128 7.28 -8.84 -32.82
CA ALA A 128 5.83 -8.74 -32.70
C ALA A 128 5.17 -8.39 -34.04
N GLY A 129 5.72 -7.41 -34.77
CA GLY A 129 5.25 -7.03 -36.10
C GLY A 129 5.31 -8.18 -37.11
N ALA A 130 6.39 -8.97 -37.10
CA ALA A 130 6.52 -10.13 -37.98
C ALA A 130 5.41 -11.17 -37.76
N ARG A 131 5.10 -11.50 -36.50
CA ARG A 131 4.02 -12.44 -36.17
C ARG A 131 2.65 -11.91 -36.60
N PHE A 132 2.42 -10.60 -36.45
CA PHE A 132 1.18 -9.98 -36.91
C PHE A 132 1.04 -10.09 -38.43
N VAL A 133 2.07 -9.73 -39.19
CA VAL A 133 2.05 -9.82 -40.66
C VAL A 133 1.85 -11.25 -41.14
N GLU A 134 2.50 -12.22 -40.48
CA GLU A 134 2.30 -13.65 -40.76
C GLU A 134 0.84 -14.06 -40.56
N THR A 135 0.23 -13.65 -39.45
CA THR A 135 -1.18 -13.93 -39.12
C THR A 135 -2.12 -13.30 -40.15
N GLN A 136 -1.90 -12.03 -40.52
CA GLN A 136 -2.70 -11.34 -41.53
C GLN A 136 -2.57 -12.00 -42.91
N SER A 137 -1.37 -12.43 -43.27
CA SER A 137 -1.12 -13.10 -44.55
C SER A 137 -1.79 -14.47 -44.61
N ALA A 138 -1.77 -15.23 -43.52
CA ALA A 138 -2.48 -16.50 -43.41
C ALA A 138 -4.00 -16.31 -43.56
N LEU A 139 -4.56 -15.28 -42.92
CA LEU A 139 -5.97 -14.93 -43.05
C LEU A 139 -6.34 -14.54 -44.49
N ALA A 140 -5.55 -13.68 -45.13
CA ALA A 140 -5.79 -13.26 -46.51
C ALA A 140 -5.78 -14.44 -47.49
N ARG A 141 -4.82 -15.37 -47.36
CA ARG A 141 -4.76 -16.59 -48.18
C ARG A 141 -5.97 -17.49 -47.94
N SER A 142 -6.42 -17.64 -46.68
CA SER A 142 -7.61 -18.41 -46.34
C SER A 142 -8.86 -17.85 -47.03
N LEU A 143 -9.08 -16.53 -46.95
CA LEU A 143 -10.22 -15.87 -47.61
C LEU A 143 -10.17 -16.01 -49.13
N ALA A 144 -8.99 -15.90 -49.73
CA ALA A 144 -8.83 -16.09 -51.18
C ALA A 144 -9.18 -17.52 -51.62
N ASN A 145 -8.76 -18.54 -50.85
CA ASN A 145 -9.11 -19.94 -51.14
C ASN A 145 -10.62 -20.18 -51.03
N THR A 146 -11.26 -19.70 -49.95
CA THR A 146 -12.72 -19.83 -49.78
C THR A 146 -13.50 -19.12 -50.89
N SER A 147 -13.03 -17.95 -51.34
CA SER A 147 -13.64 -17.22 -52.47
C SER A 147 -13.54 -18.01 -53.78
N ALA A 148 -12.38 -18.60 -54.06
CA ALA A 148 -12.17 -19.42 -55.25
C ALA A 148 -13.06 -20.67 -55.26
N GLU A 149 -13.21 -21.35 -54.11
CA GLU A 149 -14.11 -22.50 -53.96
C GLU A 149 -15.56 -22.13 -54.23
N ARG A 150 -16.04 -21.02 -53.64
CA ARG A 150 -17.41 -20.54 -53.86
C ARG A 150 -17.67 -20.20 -55.33
N SER A 151 -16.70 -19.59 -56.00
CA SER A 151 -16.80 -19.23 -57.42
C SER A 151 -16.91 -20.47 -58.31
N ARG A 152 -16.13 -21.52 -58.03
CA ARG A 152 -16.22 -22.80 -58.75
C ARG A 152 -17.57 -23.49 -58.51
N ALA A 153 -18.06 -23.50 -57.26
CA ALA A 153 -19.36 -24.09 -56.94
C ALA A 153 -20.52 -23.38 -57.67
N LEU A 154 -20.50 -22.04 -57.74
CA LEU A 154 -21.48 -21.27 -58.50
C LEU A 154 -21.41 -21.55 -60.00
N ALA A 155 -20.21 -21.66 -60.58
CA ALA A 155 -20.04 -21.99 -61.99
C ALA A 155 -20.57 -23.41 -62.32
N SER A 156 -20.36 -24.38 -61.42
CA SER A 156 -20.92 -25.74 -61.56
C SER A 156 -22.44 -25.73 -61.52
N ALA A 157 -23.04 -25.06 -60.51
CA ALA A 157 -24.49 -24.97 -60.36
C ALA A 157 -25.17 -24.25 -61.54
N ALA A 158 -24.53 -23.21 -62.10
CA ALA A 158 -25.03 -22.53 -63.29
C ALA A 158 -25.01 -23.43 -64.53
N SER A 159 -23.97 -24.26 -64.68
CA SER A 159 -23.86 -25.22 -65.79
C SER A 159 -24.94 -26.31 -65.70
N GLU A 160 -25.19 -26.85 -64.50
CA GLU A 160 -26.25 -27.84 -64.24
C GLU A 160 -27.67 -27.28 -64.53
N THR A 161 -27.90 -26.01 -64.18
CA THR A 161 -29.19 -25.34 -64.41
C THR A 161 -29.48 -25.14 -65.91
N VAL A 162 -28.43 -24.89 -66.72
CA VAL A 162 -28.55 -24.71 -68.17
C VAL A 162 -28.78 -26.04 -68.90
N GLU A 163 -28.24 -27.16 -68.39
CA GLU A 163 -28.45 -28.50 -68.96
C GLU A 163 -29.86 -29.03 -68.73
N GLY A 164 -30.50 -28.71 -67.60
CA GLY A 164 -31.88 -29.12 -67.30
C GLY A 164 -32.98 -28.44 -68.12
N TRP A 165 -32.64 -27.51 -69.01
CA TRP A 165 -33.57 -26.78 -69.89
C TRP A 165 -33.50 -27.22 -71.37
N ARG A 166 -32.69 -28.23 -71.71
CA ARG A 166 -32.67 -28.86 -73.03
C ARG A 166 -33.40 -30.20 -73.03
#